data_AF-A0A6G3XLD2-F1
#
_entry.id   AF-A0A6G3XLD2-F1
#
_cell.length_a   1.000
_cell.length_b   1.000
_cell.length_c   1.000
_cell.angle_alpha   90.00
_cell.angle_beta   90.00
_cell.angle_gamma   90.00
#
_symmetry.space_group_name_H-M   'P 1'
#
loop_
_entity.id
_entity.type
_entity.pdbx_description
1 polymer ?
#
loop_
_entity_poly.entity_id
_entity_poly.type
_entity_poly.pdbx_seq_one_letter_code
_entity_poly.pdbx_strand_id
1 'polypeptide(L)'
;MWSRQGDEGSRFCFRATASSGFLTLEIPQVFAVQTADRPVSADLSSAGKTKTVDVAKDTLQGVGEGVEGADTVLVELRVTG
;
A
#
# COMPACT_ATOMS: atom_id res chain seq x y z
N MET A 1 3.28 4.84 -0.36
CA MET A 1 3.49 3.43 -0.73
C MET A 1 4.94 3.23 -1.09
N TRP A 2 5.63 2.30 -0.45
CA TRP A 2 7.03 2.02 -0.74
C TRP A 2 7.14 0.86 -1.72
N SER A 3 7.82 1.09 -2.84
CA SER A 3 7.98 0.14 -3.93
C SER A 3 9.35 0.28 -4.56
N ARG A 4 9.95 -0.84 -4.95
CA ARG A 4 11.23 -0.84 -5.69
C ARG A 4 11.17 -0.10 -7.03
N GLN A 5 9.96 0.14 -7.54
CA GLN A 5 9.70 0.83 -8.81
C GLN A 5 9.41 2.34 -8.64
N GLY A 6 9.40 2.88 -7.41
CA GLY A 6 9.11 4.29 -7.17
C GLY A 6 10.27 5.23 -7.54
N ASP A 7 9.93 6.42 -8.00
CA ASP A 7 10.85 7.47 -8.45
C ASP A 7 11.38 8.35 -7.30
N GLU A 8 10.51 8.78 -6.38
CA GLU A 8 10.86 9.68 -5.28
C GLU A 8 11.43 8.93 -4.07
N GLY A 9 12.60 8.30 -4.22
CA GLY A 9 13.21 7.51 -3.15
C GLY A 9 12.48 6.18 -2.93
N SER A 10 12.09 5.52 -4.02
CA SER A 10 11.41 4.21 -4.01
C SER A 10 10.04 4.22 -3.33
N ARG A 11 9.25 5.27 -3.60
CA ARG A 11 7.86 5.36 -3.14
C ARG A 11 6.95 6.07 -4.15
N PHE A 12 5.67 5.73 -4.09
CA PHE A 12 4.55 6.42 -4.71
C PHE A 12 3.72 7.11 -3.62
N CYS A 13 3.43 8.39 -3.81
CA CYS A 13 2.70 9.22 -2.84
C CYS A 13 1.26 9.48 -3.32
N PHE A 14 0.29 9.24 -2.44
CA PHE A 14 -1.14 9.50 -2.69
C PHE A 14 -1.67 10.49 -1.65
N ARG A 15 -2.50 11.43 -2.08
CA ARG A 15 -3.20 12.35 -1.18
C ARG A 15 -4.69 12.05 -1.21
N ALA A 16 -5.23 11.67 -0.06
CA ALA A 16 -6.67 11.59 0.13
C ALA A 16 -7.26 12.99 0.25
N THR A 17 -8.28 13.31 -0.55
CA THR A 17 -9.00 14.60 -0.50
C THR A 17 -10.35 14.49 0.20
N ALA A 18 -10.76 13.28 0.59
CA ALA A 18 -11.98 12.97 1.31
C ALA A 18 -11.71 11.88 2.37
N SER A 19 -12.63 11.72 3.33
CA SER A 19 -12.56 10.70 4.39
C SER A 19 -12.85 9.28 3.92
N SER A 20 -13.33 9.11 2.68
CA SER A 20 -13.59 7.81 2.07
C SER A 20 -13.37 7.88 0.57
N GLY A 21 -12.92 6.78 0.00
CA GLY A 21 -12.70 6.62 -1.44
C GLY A 21 -11.71 5.49 -1.69
N PHE A 22 -11.64 5.04 -2.94
CA PHE A 22 -10.68 4.02 -3.35
C PHE A 22 -10.08 4.35 -4.72
N LEU A 23 -8.90 3.80 -4.95
CA LEU A 23 -8.19 3.81 -6.21
C LEU A 23 -7.73 2.38 -6.52
N THR A 24 -8.03 1.90 -7.71
CA THR A 24 -7.51 0.63 -8.23
C THR A 24 -6.35 0.94 -9.18
N LEU A 25 -5.20 0.34 -8.91
CA LEU A 25 -3.96 0.53 -9.67
C LEU A 25 -3.00 -0.63 -9.38
N GLU A 26 -2.12 -0.96 -10.31
CA GLU A 26 -1.06 -1.94 -10.08
C GLU A 26 0.26 -1.23 -9.77
N ILE A 27 0.76 -1.39 -8.54
CA ILE A 27 2.13 -0.98 -8.18
C ILE A 27 2.91 -2.26 -7.83
N PRO A 28 3.88 -2.68 -8.67
CA PRO A 28 4.69 -3.86 -8.40
C PRO A 28 5.68 -3.64 -7.26
N GLN A 29 6.15 -4.76 -6.69
CA GLN A 29 7.25 -4.81 -5.71
C GLN A 29 7.05 -3.87 -4.52
N VAL A 30 5.82 -3.84 -4.01
CA VAL A 30 5.50 -3.08 -2.80
C VAL A 30 6.05 -3.84 -1.59
N PHE A 31 6.81 -3.13 -0.76
CA PHE A 31 7.46 -3.71 0.42
C PHE A 31 7.09 -3.02 1.74
N ALA A 32 6.46 -1.84 1.67
CA ALA A 32 5.86 -1.22 2.85
C ALA A 32 4.70 -0.29 2.47
N VAL A 33 3.70 -0.23 3.35
CA VAL A 33 2.61 0.73 3.31
C VAL A 33 2.85 1.74 4.43
N GLN A 34 2.83 3.02 4.10
CA GLN A 34 2.97 4.09 5.08
C GLN A 34 1.78 5.03 4.96
N THR A 35 1.21 5.36 6.10
CA THR A 35 0.11 6.31 6.26
C THR A 35 0.60 7.56 6.98
N ALA A 36 -0.15 8.65 6.79
CA ALA A 36 -0.02 9.89 7.55
C ALA A 36 -1.34 10.11 8.31
N ASP A 37 -2.08 11.18 7.99
CA ASP A 37 -3.29 11.61 8.70
C ASP A 37 -4.51 10.69 8.56
N ARG A 38 -4.48 9.74 7.62
CA ARG A 38 -5.61 8.85 7.28
C ARG A 38 -5.23 7.37 7.36
N PRO A 39 -6.06 6.51 7.99
CA PRO A 39 -5.93 5.06 7.86
C PRO A 39 -6.31 4.62 6.45
N VAL A 40 -5.74 3.49 6.03
CA VAL A 40 -6.02 2.88 4.73
C VAL A 40 -6.21 1.38 4.83
N SER A 41 -7.00 0.83 3.91
CA SER A 41 -7.06 -0.59 3.59
C SER A 41 -6.37 -0.78 2.24
N ALA A 42 -5.36 -1.64 2.19
CA ALA A 42 -4.58 -1.92 0.99
C ALA A 42 -4.73 -3.38 0.58
N ASP A 43 -5.13 -3.63 -0.67
CA ASP A 43 -5.17 -4.97 -1.24
C ASP A 43 -3.87 -5.25 -1.98
N LEU A 44 -3.18 -6.30 -1.55
CA LEU A 44 -1.88 -6.73 -2.06
C LEU A 44 -2.01 -8.12 -2.67
N SER A 45 -1.66 -8.24 -3.94
CA SER A 45 -1.66 -9.51 -4.68
C SER A 45 -0.26 -10.11 -4.72
N SER A 46 -0.17 -11.42 -4.48
CA SER A 46 1.03 -12.22 -4.70
C SER A 46 0.65 -13.58 -5.27
N ALA A 47 1.28 -13.97 -6.38
CA ALA A 47 0.99 -15.20 -7.11
C ALA A 47 -0.52 -15.42 -7.37
N GLY A 48 -1.24 -14.36 -7.74
CA GLY A 48 -2.68 -14.41 -8.05
C GLY A 48 -3.61 -14.49 -6.83
N LYS A 49 -3.08 -14.37 -5.61
CA LYS A 49 -3.87 -14.30 -4.38
C LYS A 49 -3.79 -12.91 -3.77
N THR A 50 -4.94 -12.29 -3.57
CA THR A 50 -5.04 -10.98 -2.91
C THR A 50 -5.25 -11.14 -1.42
N LYS A 51 -4.55 -10.32 -0.63
CA LYS A 51 -4.77 -10.15 0.81
C LYS A 51 -4.97 -8.67 1.11
N THR A 52 -5.91 -8.39 1.99
CA THR A 52 -6.15 -7.05 2.51
C THR A 52 -5.28 -6.82 3.75
N VAL A 53 -4.67 -5.63 3.83
CA VAL A 53 -3.92 -5.14 4.97
C VAL A 53 -4.48 -3.79 5.39
N ASP A 54 -5.01 -3.73 6.60
CA ASP A 54 -5.44 -2.48 7.23
C ASP A 54 -4.25 -1.83 7.95
N VAL A 55 -4.00 -0.57 7.61
CA VAL A 55 -2.91 0.22 8.18
C VAL A 55 -3.52 1.45 8.84
N ALA A 56 -3.33 1.55 10.16
CA ALA A 56 -3.78 2.70 10.94
C ALA A 56 -3.09 3.98 10.46
N LYS A 57 -3.64 5.15 10.80
CA LYS A 57 -2.96 6.43 10.58
C LYS A 57 -1.59 6.48 11.28
N ASP A 58 -0.70 7.35 10.80
CA ASP A 58 0.63 7.61 11.37
C ASP A 58 1.51 6.34 11.51
N THR A 59 1.31 5.34 10.63
CA THR A 59 1.92 4.02 10.74
C THR A 59 2.73 3.66 9.49
N LEU A 60 3.86 3.00 9.69
CA LEU A 60 4.60 2.30 8.66
C LEU A 60 4.48 0.79 8.90
N GLN A 61 3.97 0.07 7.91
CA GLN A 61 3.80 -1.38 7.97
C GLN A 61 4.53 -2.06 6.81
N GLY A 62 5.44 -2.97 7.14
CA GLY A 62 6.12 -3.83 6.17
C GLY A 62 5.16 -4.88 5.58
N VAL A 63 5.33 -5.16 4.29
CA VAL A 63 4.55 -6.16 3.54
C VAL A 63 5.45 -6.86 2.51
N GLY A 64 5.04 -8.02 2.01
CA GLY A 64 5.83 -8.76 1.03
C GLY A 64 7.28 -8.95 1.48
N GLU A 65 8.24 -8.60 0.61
CA GLU A 65 9.67 -8.68 0.91
C GLU A 65 10.10 -7.86 2.15
N GLY A 66 9.37 -6.80 2.52
CA GLY A 66 9.66 -5.98 3.70
C GLY A 66 9.50 -6.72 5.02
N VAL A 67 8.92 -7.92 5.00
CA VAL A 67 8.79 -8.86 6.13
C VAL A 67 9.18 -10.29 5.73
N GLU A 68 10.18 -10.43 4.85
CA GLU A 68 10.67 -11.72 4.31
C GLU A 68 9.59 -12.56 3.60
N GLY A 69 8.50 -11.93 3.17
CA GLY A 69 7.45 -12.53 2.36
C GLY A 69 7.77 -12.48 0.86
N ALA A 70 6.90 -13.11 0.06
CA ALA A 70 6.97 -13.02 -1.39
C ALA A 70 6.64 -11.62 -1.91
N ASP A 71 7.11 -11.29 -3.12
CA ASP A 71 6.77 -10.06 -3.83
C ASP A 71 5.27 -9.82 -3.87
N THR A 72 4.89 -8.56 -3.69
CA THR A 72 3.49 -8.12 -3.75
C THR A 72 3.30 -7.00 -4.75
N VAL A 73 2.09 -6.96 -5.32
CA VAL A 73 1.58 -5.89 -6.15
C VAL A 73 0.42 -5.24 -5.39
N LEU A 74 0.47 -3.93 -5.14
CA LEU A 74 -0.73 -3.22 -4.68
C LEU A 74 -1.72 -3.20 -5.83
N VAL A 75 -2.98 -3.58 -5.58
CA VAL A 75 -4.05 -3.63 -6.59
C VAL A 75 -5.22 -2.68 -6.27
N GLU A 76 -5.52 -2.46 -4.98
CA GLU A 76 -6.48 -1.46 -4.53
C GLU A 76 -5.95 -0.75 -3.28
N LEU A 77 -6.19 0.55 -3.20
CA LEU A 77 -5.98 1.35 -2.01
C LEU A 77 -7.26 2.10 -1.65
N ARG A 78 -7.71 1.95 -0.41
CA ARG A 78 -8.92 2.57 0.12
C ARG A 78 -8.63 3.39 1.37
N VAL A 79 -9.21 4.58 1.46
CA VAL A 79 -9.22 5.40 2.68
C VAL A 79 -10.42 4.99 3.54
N THR A 80 -10.20 4.79 4.84
CA THR A 80 -11.22 4.22 5.76
C THR A 80 -11.64 5.15 6.90
N GLY A 81 -11.15 6.40 6.95
CA GLY A 81 -11.54 7.41 7.95
C GLY A 81 -10.80 8.73 7.79
#